data_AF-R6IQD8-F1
#
_entry.id   AF-R6IQD8-F1
#
_cell.length_a   1.000
_cell.length_b   1.000
_cell.length_c   1.000
_cell.angle_alpha   90.00
_cell.angle_beta   90.00
_cell.angle_gamma   90.00
#
_symmetry.space_group_name_H-M   'P 1'
#
loop_
_entity.id
_entity.type
_entity.pdbx_description
1 polymer ?
#
loop_
_entity_poly.entity_id
_entity_poly.type
_entity_poly.pdbx_seq_one_letter_code
_entity_poly.pdbx_strand_id
1 'polypeptide(L)'
;MKKDKLLRRLSAMQFAMWEMREFLDTHPNCPDAKALYNAYKEKYDTLAKEYEARFGPLTLNGANSDAWLQDPWPWDADFDTDE
;
A
#
# COMPACT_ATOMS: atom_id res chain seq x y z
N MET A 1 -13.77 -1.28 -9.10
CA MET A 1 -13.62 -0.52 -7.85
C MET A 1 -12.77 0.71 -8.13
N LYS A 2 -13.12 1.93 -7.68
CA LYS A 2 -12.27 3.12 -7.89
C LYS A 2 -10.94 2.97 -7.13
N LYS A 3 -9.85 3.49 -7.70
CA LYS A 3 -8.47 3.45 -7.14
C LYS A 3 -8.46 3.77 -5.64
N ASP A 4 -9.05 4.90 -5.24
CA ASP A 4 -9.05 5.38 -3.85
C ASP A 4 -9.76 4.43 -2.87
N LYS A 5 -10.83 3.78 -3.31
CA LYS A 5 -11.59 2.85 -2.46
C LYS A 5 -10.79 1.57 -2.19
N LEU A 6 -10.03 1.11 -3.18
CA LEU A 6 -9.16 -0.05 -3.02
C LEU A 6 -7.94 0.29 -2.15
N LEU A 7 -7.31 1.44 -2.41
CA LEU A 7 -6.22 2.01 -1.60
C LEU A 7 -6.63 2.14 -0.12
N ARG A 8 -7.80 2.71 0.16
CA ARG A 8 -8.29 2.89 1.53
C ARG A 8 -8.53 1.56 2.25
N ARG A 9 -8.98 0.52 1.54
CA ARG A 9 -9.12 -0.83 2.11
C ARG A 9 -7.76 -1.45 2.42
N LEU A 10 -6.79 -1.29 1.51
CA LEU A 10 -5.39 -1.69 1.71
C LEU A 10 -4.81 -1.04 2.96
N SER A 11 -4.92 0.28 3.08
CA SER A 11 -4.43 1.03 4.25
C SER A 11 -5.10 0.58 5.54
N ALA A 12 -6.40 0.28 5.52
CA ALA A 12 -7.10 -0.22 6.70
C ALA A 12 -6.58 -1.60 7.17
N MET A 13 -6.31 -2.51 6.23
CA MET A 13 -5.71 -3.81 6.57
C MET A 13 -4.28 -3.64 7.10
N GLN A 14 -3.48 -2.76 6.47
CA GLN A 14 -2.12 -2.47 6.91
C GLN A 14 -2.09 -1.88 8.33
N PHE A 15 -2.99 -0.94 8.62
CA PHE A 15 -3.16 -0.39 9.96
C PHE A 15 -3.48 -1.47 10.99
N ALA A 16 -4.47 -2.33 10.71
CA ALA A 16 -4.83 -3.41 11.61
C ALA A 16 -3.66 -4.38 11.87
N MET A 17 -2.85 -4.68 10.85
CA MET A 17 -1.63 -5.50 11.01
C MET A 17 -0.58 -4.82 11.90
N TRP A 18 -0.42 -3.50 11.80
CA TRP A 18 0.47 -2.72 12.68
C TRP A 18 0.01 -2.70 14.13
N GLU A 19 -1.27 -2.47 14.38
CA GLU A 19 -1.80 -2.53 15.74
C GLU A 19 -1.64 -3.94 16.36
N MET A 20 -1.82 -5.00 15.56
CA MET A 20 -1.59 -6.37 16.03
C MET A 20 -0.11 -6.65 16.32
N ARG A 21 0.81 -6.07 15.55
CA ARG A 21 2.25 -6.17 15.80
C ARG A 21 2.61 -5.55 17.14
N GLU A 22 2.17 -4.31 17.36
CA GLU A 22 2.38 -3.57 18.62
C GLU A 22 1.80 -4.33 19.82
N PHE A 23 0.61 -4.91 19.66
CA PHE A 23 0.01 -5.75 20.70
C PHE A 23 0.84 -7.00 21.00
N LEU A 24 1.37 -7.68 19.97
CA LEU A 24 2.18 -8.88 20.12
C LEU A 24 3.55 -8.62 20.76
N ASP A 25 4.09 -7.39 20.63
CA ASP A 25 5.34 -7.01 21.30
C ASP A 25 5.18 -7.02 22.84
N THR A 26 3.97 -6.72 23.34
CA THR A 26 3.63 -6.83 24.77
C THR A 26 3.03 -8.19 25.17
N HIS A 27 2.45 -8.92 24.22
CA HIS A 27 1.78 -10.22 24.44
C HIS A 27 2.30 -11.31 23.48
N PRO A 28 3.58 -11.75 23.61
CA PRO A 28 4.24 -12.60 22.61
C PRO A 28 3.64 -14.00 22.46
N ASN A 29 2.94 -14.48 23.48
CA ASN A 29 2.33 -15.82 23.54
C ASN A 29 0.81 -15.79 23.36
N CYS A 30 0.27 -14.83 22.59
CA CYS A 30 -1.14 -14.78 22.23
C CYS A 30 -1.38 -15.44 20.84
N PRO A 31 -1.81 -16.71 20.76
CA PRO A 31 -2.05 -17.39 19.49
C PRO A 31 -3.19 -16.77 18.69
N ASP A 32 -4.23 -16.26 19.36
CA ASP A 32 -5.37 -15.63 18.70
C ASP A 32 -4.97 -14.36 17.95
N ALA A 33 -4.14 -13.51 18.57
CA ALA A 33 -3.60 -12.30 17.92
C ALA A 33 -2.71 -12.65 16.71
N LYS A 34 -1.92 -13.72 16.79
CA LYS A 34 -1.13 -14.22 15.64
C LYS A 34 -2.02 -14.73 14.51
N ALA A 35 -3.07 -15.48 14.83
CA ALA A 35 -4.03 -15.97 13.85
C ALA A 35 -4.75 -14.80 13.16
N LEU A 36 -5.16 -13.78 13.93
CA LEU A 36 -5.81 -12.59 13.39
C LEU A 36 -4.87 -11.77 12.49
N TYR A 37 -3.62 -11.58 12.90
CA TYR A 37 -2.59 -10.94 12.08
C TYR A 37 -2.42 -11.66 10.73
N ASN A 38 -2.32 -12.99 10.74
CA ASN A 38 -2.16 -13.78 9.52
C ASN A 38 -3.40 -13.66 8.60
N ALA A 39 -4.61 -13.66 9.17
CA ALA A 39 -5.83 -13.46 8.40
C ALA A 39 -5.91 -12.07 7.76
N TYR A 40 -5.44 -11.01 8.44
CA TYR A 40 -5.34 -9.68 7.84
C TYR A 40 -4.26 -9.62 6.77
N LYS A 41 -3.12 -10.28 6.99
CA LYS A 41 -2.04 -10.36 6.01
C LYS A 41 -2.52 -11.00 4.70
N GLU A 42 -3.26 -12.10 4.76
CA GLU A 42 -3.81 -12.75 3.56
C GLU A 42 -4.77 -11.83 2.79
N LYS A 43 -5.63 -11.11 3.51
CA LYS A 43 -6.55 -10.12 2.92
C LYS A 43 -5.78 -8.95 2.29
N TYR A 44 -4.75 -8.45 2.98
CA TYR A 44 -3.87 -7.41 2.46
C TYR A 44 -3.18 -7.87 1.18
N ASP A 45 -2.56 -9.06 1.17
CA ASP A 45 -1.83 -9.60 0.03
C ASP A 45 -2.76 -9.78 -1.19
N THR A 46 -4.01 -10.20 -0.97
CA THR A 46 -5.02 -10.33 -2.03
C THR A 46 -5.40 -8.97 -2.61
N LEU A 47 -5.67 -7.96 -1.75
CA LEU A 47 -6.02 -6.62 -2.19
C LEU A 47 -4.83 -5.89 -2.86
N ALA A 48 -3.61 -6.11 -2.37
CA ALA A 48 -2.37 -5.59 -2.95
C ALA A 48 -2.21 -6.09 -4.37
N LYS A 49 -2.34 -7.41 -4.60
CA LYS A 49 -2.30 -8.00 -5.94
C LYS A 49 -3.37 -7.43 -6.87
N GLU A 50 -4.60 -7.28 -6.39
CA GLU A 50 -5.68 -6.67 -7.19
C GLU A 50 -5.38 -5.21 -7.55
N TYR A 51 -4.80 -4.46 -6.62
CA TYR A 51 -4.42 -3.07 -6.84
C TYR A 51 -3.28 -2.98 -7.87
N GLU A 52 -2.21 -3.73 -7.67
CA GLU A 52 -1.02 -3.67 -8.50
C GLU A 52 -1.31 -4.09 -9.95
N ALA A 53 -2.14 -5.11 -10.13
CA ALA A 53 -2.58 -5.55 -11.45
C ALA A 53 -3.38 -4.49 -12.23
N ARG A 54 -3.99 -3.51 -11.54
CA ARG A 54 -4.87 -2.50 -12.16
C ARG A 54 -4.28 -1.11 -12.22
N PHE A 55 -3.46 -0.74 -11.25
CA PHE A 55 -3.03 0.64 -11.04
C PHE A 55 -1.50 0.79 -10.99
N GLY A 56 -0.77 -0.31 -11.08
CA GLY A 56 0.69 -0.33 -10.98
C GLY A 56 1.20 -0.62 -9.56
N PRO A 57 2.52 -0.82 -9.41
CA PRO A 57 3.15 -1.30 -8.19
C PRO A 57 2.89 -0.37 -6.99
N LEU A 58 2.61 -0.95 -5.81
CA LEU A 58 2.44 -0.22 -4.55
C LEU A 58 3.78 0.04 -3.86
N THR A 59 4.79 -0.77 -4.17
CA THR A 59 6.13 -0.70 -3.59
C THR A 59 7.18 -0.73 -4.69
N LEU A 60 8.35 -0.15 -4.41
CA LEU A 60 9.46 -0.20 -5.34
C LEU A 60 9.91 -1.67 -5.52
N ASN A 61 9.86 -2.13 -6.74
CA ASN A 61 10.12 -3.49 -7.21
C ASN A 61 10.47 -3.44 -8.71
N GLY A 62 10.83 -4.59 -9.30
CA GLY A 62 11.25 -4.69 -10.70
C GLY A 62 10.17 -4.37 -11.76
N ALA A 63 8.93 -4.10 -11.36
CA ALA A 63 7.83 -3.70 -12.26
C ALA A 63 7.56 -2.18 -12.25
N ASN A 64 8.36 -1.38 -11.54
CA ASN A 64 8.24 0.08 -11.54
C ASN A 64 8.81 0.65 -12.83
N SER A 65 8.15 1.67 -13.38
CA SER A 65 8.64 2.38 -14.56
C SER A 65 9.50 3.58 -14.18
N ASP A 66 10.59 3.81 -14.92
CA ASP A 66 11.36 5.04 -14.86
C ASP A 66 10.69 6.20 -15.62
N ALA A 67 9.39 6.12 -15.88
CA ALA A 67 8.62 7.13 -16.61
C ALA A 67 8.66 8.52 -15.93
N TRP A 68 8.97 8.57 -14.63
CA TRP A 68 9.17 9.82 -13.89
C TRP A 68 10.46 10.58 -14.29
N LEU A 69 11.38 9.94 -15.01
CA LEU A 69 12.56 10.57 -15.61
C LEU A 69 12.27 11.21 -16.98
N GLN A 70 11.05 11.05 -17.52
CA GLN A 70 10.69 11.69 -18.79
C GLN A 70 10.21 13.12 -18.55
N ASP A 71 10.66 14.04 -19.40
CA ASP A 71 10.15 15.41 -19.43
C ASP A 71 8.69 15.43 -19.96
N PRO A 72 7.83 16.33 -19.47
CA PRO A 72 8.07 17.27 -18.37
C PRO A 72 8.06 16.55 -17.02
N TRP A 73 8.90 17.00 -16.09
CA TRP A 73 8.90 16.43 -14.75
C TRP A 73 7.55 16.69 -14.07
N PRO A 74 7.13 15.84 -13.12
CA PRO A 74 5.84 15.98 -12.46
C PRO A 74 5.60 17.33 -11.76
N TRP A 75 6.66 18.09 -11.47
CA TRP A 75 6.63 19.43 -10.88
C TRP A 75 6.90 20.57 -11.87
N ASP A 76 7.20 20.27 -13.14
CA ASP A 76 7.38 21.29 -14.18
C ASP A 76 6.05 21.93 -14.59
N ALA A 77 4.92 21.29 -14.29
CA ALA A 77 3.58 21.79 -14.61
C ALA A 77 3.23 23.12 -13.92
N ASP A 78 3.95 23.50 -12.86
CA ASP A 78 3.73 24.75 -12.10
C ASP A 78 4.63 25.92 -12.56
N PHE A 79 5.55 25.70 -13.52
CA PHE A 79 6.49 26.74 -13.94
C PHE A 79 6.12 27.45 -15.25
N ASP A 80 5.01 27.09 -15.89
CA ASP A 80 4.61 27.64 -17.20
C ASP A 80 3.29 28.42 -17.13
N THR A 81 3.15 29.28 -16.11
CA THR A 81 2.11 30.31 -16.10
C THR A 81 2.70 31.70 -15.84
N ASP A 82 2.54 32.52 -16.89
CA ASP A 82 2.54 33.98 -16.96
C ASP A 82 3.89 34.71 -17.12
N GLU A 83 4.41 34.70 -18.36
CA GLU A 83 5.03 35.88 -19.01
C GLU A 83 4.07 36.52 -20.02
#